data_AF-R6R5G3-F1
#
_entry.id   AF-R6R5G3-F1
#
_cell.length_a   1.000
_cell.length_b   1.000
_cell.length_c   1.000
_cell.angle_alpha   90.00
_cell.angle_beta   90.00
_cell.angle_gamma   90.00
#
_symmetry.space_group_name_H-M   'P 1'
#
loop_
_entity.id
_entity.type
_entity.pdbx_description
1 polymer ?
#
loop_
_entity_poly.entity_id
_entity_poly.type
_entity_poly.pdbx_seq_one_letter_code
_entity_poly.pdbx_strand_id
1 'polypeptide(L)'
;MDYLSLSNKVSHRRFDPYKLFMYNNAWFVLGYDKKSYEIRYFKLSRIQSMVVTENRFTVLATYKESDYLDDFGMKKNGEWYEIVMLLHGRYAMLARERIYGRDQTVTPIDEDTTELRCTMQNEENIMCFVMGFGSHCEVVSPQWLKDRVKDEAEKILSQSIR
;
A
#
# COMPACT_ATOMS: atom_id res chain seq x y z
N MET A 1 7.31 17.41 -15.60
CA MET A 1 6.14 16.52 -15.66
C MET A 1 5.00 17.14 -14.90
N ASP A 2 3.77 16.95 -15.39
CA ASP A 2 2.54 17.32 -14.70
C ASP A 2 2.02 16.10 -13.96
N TYR A 3 1.91 16.21 -12.64
CA TYR A 3 1.54 15.09 -11.78
C TYR A 3 0.24 15.38 -11.04
N LEU A 4 -0.74 14.48 -11.20
CA LEU A 4 -2.05 14.54 -10.54
C LEU A 4 -1.97 13.93 -9.12
N SER A 5 -2.29 14.71 -8.10
CA SER A 5 -2.38 14.24 -6.71
C SER A 5 -3.66 13.45 -6.44
N LEU A 6 -3.70 12.76 -5.30
CA LEU A 6 -4.94 12.15 -4.77
C LEU A 6 -6.03 13.18 -4.48
N SER A 7 -5.67 14.43 -4.16
CA SER A 7 -6.60 15.55 -3.98
C SER A 7 -7.06 16.19 -5.29
N ASN A 8 -6.86 15.50 -6.42
CA ASN A 8 -7.21 15.95 -7.76
C ASN A 8 -6.57 17.31 -8.15
N LYS A 9 -5.36 17.59 -7.65
CA LYS A 9 -4.60 18.80 -7.97
C LYS A 9 -3.42 18.46 -8.84
N VAL A 10 -3.28 19.17 -9.95
CA VAL A 10 -2.12 19.05 -10.83
C VAL A 10 -0.95 19.85 -10.24
N SER A 11 0.25 19.29 -10.34
CA SER A 11 1.46 19.97 -9.91
C SER A 11 2.59 19.75 -10.90
N HIS A 12 3.29 20.82 -11.23
CA HIS A 12 4.50 20.75 -12.05
C HIS A 12 5.69 20.27 -11.21
N ARG A 13 6.39 19.27 -11.73
CA ARG A 13 7.56 18.63 -11.11
C ARG A 13 8.72 18.60 -12.08
N ARG A 14 9.92 18.90 -11.59
CA ARG A 14 11.18 18.53 -12.23
C ARG A 14 11.74 17.36 -11.44
N PHE A 15 11.91 16.24 -12.11
CA PHE A 15 12.14 14.96 -11.46
C PHE A 15 13.28 14.22 -12.15
N ASP A 16 14.21 13.72 -11.36
CA ASP A 16 15.36 12.95 -11.82
C ASP A 16 15.06 11.47 -11.51
N PRO A 17 14.62 10.66 -12.50
CA PRO A 17 14.17 9.29 -12.26
C PRO A 17 15.34 8.34 -12.01
N TYR A 18 15.26 7.51 -10.96
CA TYR A 18 16.32 6.57 -10.58
C TYR A 18 15.95 5.13 -10.85
N LYS A 19 14.71 4.72 -10.53
CA LYS A 19 14.25 3.34 -10.71
C LYS A 19 12.78 3.27 -11.05
N LEU A 20 12.45 2.41 -12.01
CA LEU A 20 11.10 1.97 -12.30
C LEU A 20 10.85 0.65 -11.56
N PHE A 21 9.72 0.52 -10.87
CA PHE A 21 9.36 -0.69 -10.14
C PHE A 21 7.84 -0.87 -10.10
N MET A 22 7.41 -2.10 -9.82
CA MET A 22 6.00 -2.45 -9.71
C MET A 22 5.65 -2.72 -8.25
N TYR A 23 4.54 -2.15 -7.78
CA TYR A 23 4.02 -2.32 -6.43
C TYR A 23 2.48 -2.30 -6.49
N ASN A 24 1.81 -3.25 -5.84
CA ASN A 24 0.35 -3.40 -5.86
C ASN A 24 -0.26 -3.28 -7.27
N ASN A 25 0.27 -4.05 -8.23
CA ASN A 25 -0.14 -4.06 -9.64
C ASN A 25 -0.12 -2.69 -10.34
N ALA A 26 0.72 -1.78 -9.87
CA ALA A 26 0.92 -0.48 -10.47
C ALA A 26 2.40 -0.17 -10.66
N TRP A 27 2.71 0.49 -11.76
CA TRP A 27 4.03 1.01 -12.03
C TRP A 27 4.28 2.31 -11.26
N PHE A 28 5.42 2.38 -10.60
CA PHE A 28 5.93 3.56 -9.91
C PHE A 28 7.35 3.88 -10.37
N VAL A 29 7.68 5.17 -10.34
CA VAL A 29 9.05 5.65 -10.52
C VAL A 29 9.53 6.26 -9.21
N LEU A 30 10.70 5.82 -8.76
CA LEU A 30 11.45 6.36 -7.64
C LEU A 30 12.54 7.29 -8.18
N GLY A 31 12.74 8.44 -7.54
CA GLY A 31 13.75 9.40 -7.97
C GLY A 31 13.72 10.69 -7.16
N TYR A 32 14.55 11.64 -7.53
CA TYR A 32 14.69 12.91 -6.83
C TYR A 32 13.72 13.97 -7.38
N ASP A 33 12.81 14.44 -6.53
CA ASP A 33 11.88 15.53 -6.86
C ASP A 33 12.50 16.88 -6.49
N LYS A 34 12.91 17.65 -7.50
CA LYS A 34 13.53 18.98 -7.31
C LYS A 34 12.58 20.02 -6.71
N LYS A 35 11.27 19.73 -6.66
CA LYS A 35 10.31 20.61 -6.01
C LYS A 35 10.30 20.44 -4.48
N SER A 36 10.47 19.21 -3.99
CA SER A 36 10.50 18.91 -2.54
C SER A 36 11.91 18.75 -2.00
N TYR A 37 12.91 18.59 -2.88
CA TYR A 37 14.28 18.24 -2.54
C TYR A 37 14.40 16.89 -1.82
N GLU A 38 13.50 15.97 -2.14
CA GLU A 38 13.42 14.64 -1.54
C GLU A 38 13.39 13.54 -2.61
N ILE A 39 13.74 12.32 -2.20
CA ILE A 39 13.48 11.12 -2.98
C ILE A 39 12.01 10.73 -2.81
N ARG A 40 11.27 10.62 -3.91
CA ARG A 40 9.83 10.35 -3.90
C ARG A 40 9.44 9.24 -4.87
N TYR A 41 8.33 8.58 -4.54
CA TYR A 41 7.64 7.65 -5.44
C TYR A 41 6.53 8.40 -6.18
N PHE A 42 6.47 8.25 -7.49
CA PHE A 42 5.36 8.74 -8.31
C PHE A 42 4.71 7.58 -9.06
N LYS A 43 3.38 7.47 -8.99
CA LYS A 43 2.63 6.46 -9.73
C LYS A 43 2.59 6.88 -11.20
N LEU A 44 3.03 6.00 -12.11
CA LEU A 44 3.13 6.35 -13.54
C LEU A 44 1.78 6.80 -14.11
N SER A 45 0.70 6.11 -13.73
CA SER A 45 -0.66 6.42 -14.21
C SER A 45 -1.19 7.79 -13.78
N ARG A 46 -0.48 8.52 -12.90
CA ARG A 46 -0.85 9.88 -12.45
C ARG A 46 0.00 10.97 -13.11
N ILE A 47 1.00 10.59 -13.93
CA ILE A 47 1.75 11.53 -14.76
C ILE A 47 0.88 11.84 -15.97
N GLN A 48 0.34 13.06 -16.05
CA GLN A 48 -0.52 13.49 -17.14
C GLN A 48 0.26 13.90 -18.38
N SER A 49 1.44 14.50 -18.17
CA SER A 49 2.34 14.91 -19.24
C SER A 49 3.80 14.87 -18.74
N MET A 50 4.74 14.61 -19.65
CA MET A 50 6.16 14.67 -19.35
C MET A 50 6.94 15.12 -20.58
N VAL A 51 7.95 15.96 -20.35
CA VAL A 51 8.94 16.36 -21.35
C VAL A 51 10.30 15.99 -20.80
N VAL A 52 11.09 15.25 -21.59
CA VAL A 52 12.49 14.95 -21.29
C VAL A 52 13.30 16.21 -21.55
N THR A 53 14.12 16.64 -20.60
CA THR A 53 14.94 17.85 -20.74
C THR A 53 16.37 17.47 -21.12
N GLU A 54 17.11 18.40 -21.74
CA GLU A 54 18.55 18.25 -22.00
C GLU A 54 19.40 18.27 -20.73
N ASN A 55 18.83 18.69 -19.60
CA ASN A 55 19.53 18.70 -18.33
C ASN A 55 19.90 17.28 -17.90
N ARG A 56 21.19 17.04 -17.76
CA ARG A 56 21.72 15.83 -17.15
C ARG A 56 21.56 15.88 -15.63
N PHE A 57 21.50 14.72 -15.01
CA PHE A 57 21.53 14.55 -13.57
C PHE A 57 22.43 13.37 -13.20
N THR A 58 22.84 13.34 -11.95
CA THR A 58 23.52 12.20 -11.33
C THR A 58 22.66 11.71 -10.17
N VAL A 59 22.71 10.41 -9.90
CA VAL A 59 22.11 9.86 -8.70
C VAL A 59 22.83 10.45 -7.49
N LEU A 60 22.09 10.92 -6.48
CA LEU A 60 22.67 11.47 -5.26
C LEU A 60 23.61 10.44 -4.61
N ALA A 61 24.80 10.88 -4.19
CA ALA A 61 25.77 10.00 -3.52
C ALA A 61 25.22 9.38 -2.22
N THR A 62 24.25 10.05 -1.58
CA THR A 62 23.58 9.57 -0.36
C THR A 62 22.43 8.61 -0.64
N TYR A 63 22.03 8.42 -1.90
CA TYR A 63 20.94 7.53 -2.25
C TYR A 63 21.36 6.06 -2.10
N LYS A 64 20.60 5.33 -1.28
CA LYS A 64 20.64 3.87 -1.21
C LYS A 64 19.23 3.36 -1.47
N GLU A 65 19.08 2.49 -2.46
CA GLU A 65 17.77 1.95 -2.82
C GLU A 65 17.08 1.25 -1.64
N SER A 66 17.86 0.53 -0.82
CA SER A 66 17.40 -0.16 0.39
C SER A 66 16.75 0.74 1.44
N ASP A 67 16.92 2.06 1.37
CA ASP A 67 16.26 3.02 2.27
C ASP A 67 14.81 3.31 1.82
N TYR A 68 14.47 2.94 0.58
CA TYR A 68 13.20 3.26 -0.07
C TYR A 68 12.43 2.02 -0.51
N LEU A 69 13.12 0.94 -0.86
CA LEU A 69 12.49 -0.29 -1.36
C LEU A 69 12.98 -1.52 -0.59
N ASP A 70 12.11 -2.50 -0.46
CA ASP A 70 12.41 -3.87 -0.05
C ASP A 70 11.50 -4.87 -0.80
N ASP A 71 11.55 -6.13 -0.39
CA ASP A 71 10.75 -7.20 -1.01
C ASP A 71 9.24 -7.00 -0.84
N PHE A 72 8.82 -6.17 0.11
CA PHE A 72 7.41 -5.81 0.38
C PHE A 72 7.01 -4.48 -0.27
N GLY A 73 7.91 -3.86 -1.05
CA GLY A 73 7.63 -2.66 -1.83
C GLY A 73 8.23 -1.40 -1.23
N MET A 74 7.42 -0.35 -1.06
CA MET A 74 7.89 0.96 -0.61
C MET A 74 8.10 0.96 0.91
N LYS A 75 9.25 1.42 1.38
CA LYS A 75 9.53 1.56 2.83
C LYS A 75 9.00 2.86 3.42
N LYS A 76 8.81 3.89 2.60
CA LYS A 76 8.32 5.22 3.03
C LYS A 76 6.91 5.49 2.49
N ASN A 77 5.98 4.58 2.75
CA ASN A 77 4.59 4.67 2.29
C ASN A 77 3.57 4.67 3.45
N GLY A 78 3.96 5.18 4.63
CA GLY A 78 3.11 5.29 5.83
C GLY A 78 3.74 4.57 7.03
N GLU A 79 3.00 4.49 8.13
CA GLU A 79 3.43 3.74 9.31
C GLU A 79 3.21 2.23 9.12
N TRP A 80 4.00 1.44 9.85
CA TRP A 80 3.89 -0.01 9.91
C TRP A 80 3.02 -0.44 11.09
N TYR A 81 2.14 -1.39 10.83
CA TYR A 81 1.23 -1.94 11.82
C TYR A 81 1.26 -3.46 11.77
N GLU A 82 1.41 -4.09 12.93
CA GLU A 82 1.09 -5.50 13.08
C GLU A 82 -0.43 -5.66 13.08
N ILE A 83 -0.93 -6.57 12.25
CA ILE A 83 -2.34 -6.91 12.14
C ILE A 83 -2.54 -8.39 12.43
N VAL A 84 -3.65 -8.72 13.08
CA VAL A 84 -4.08 -10.10 13.34
C VAL A 84 -5.54 -10.22 12.93
N MET A 85 -5.83 -11.23 12.12
CA MET A 85 -7.17 -11.45 11.58
C MET A 85 -7.50 -12.93 11.55
N LEU A 86 -8.78 -13.26 11.71
CA LEU A 86 -9.30 -14.59 11.44
C LEU A 86 -9.94 -14.58 10.05
N LEU A 87 -9.51 -15.52 9.21
CA LEU A 87 -10.07 -15.74 7.89
C LEU A 87 -10.89 -17.02 7.90
N HIS A 88 -12.09 -16.94 7.32
CA HIS A 88 -13.07 -18.02 7.35
C HIS A 88 -13.37 -18.61 5.97
N GLY A 89 -13.83 -19.86 5.97
CA GLY A 89 -14.24 -20.60 4.77
C GLY A 89 -13.13 -20.67 3.74
N ARG A 90 -13.43 -20.36 2.48
CA ARG A 90 -12.44 -20.43 1.38
C ARG A 90 -11.15 -19.63 1.65
N TYR A 91 -11.24 -18.52 2.38
CA TYR A 91 -10.08 -17.68 2.65
C TYR A 91 -9.16 -18.23 3.73
N ALA A 92 -9.65 -19.12 4.61
CA ALA A 92 -8.81 -19.83 5.57
C ALA A 92 -7.75 -20.70 4.86
N MET A 93 -8.12 -21.31 3.72
CA MET A 93 -7.18 -22.04 2.87
C MET A 93 -6.26 -21.08 2.11
N LEU A 94 -6.82 -20.06 1.42
CA LEU A 94 -6.05 -19.14 0.58
C LEU A 94 -4.99 -18.34 1.34
N ALA A 95 -5.22 -18.09 2.63
CA ALA A 95 -4.25 -17.41 3.49
C ALA A 95 -2.88 -18.11 3.53
N ARG A 96 -2.87 -19.44 3.36
CA ARG A 96 -1.65 -20.27 3.36
C ARG A 96 -0.86 -20.20 2.06
N GLU A 97 -1.49 -19.76 0.96
CA GLU A 97 -0.89 -19.80 -0.37
C GLU A 97 -0.11 -18.52 -0.71
N ARG A 98 -0.25 -17.46 0.09
CA ARG A 98 0.24 -16.11 -0.26
C ARG A 98 0.92 -15.44 0.90
N ILE A 99 1.93 -14.62 0.57
CA ILE A 99 2.57 -13.70 1.50
C ILE A 99 1.96 -12.32 1.27
N TYR A 100 1.32 -11.77 2.30
CA TYR A 100 0.65 -10.47 2.27
C TYR A 100 1.45 -9.36 2.96
N GLY A 101 2.27 -9.70 3.95
CA GLY A 101 3.04 -8.74 4.74
C GLY A 101 4.29 -9.35 5.37
N ARG A 102 5.05 -8.50 6.06
CA ARG A 102 6.27 -8.90 6.80
C ARG A 102 5.91 -9.79 7.98
N ASP A 103 6.88 -10.59 8.41
CA ASP A 103 6.78 -11.42 9.62
C ASP A 103 5.49 -12.27 9.66
N GLN A 104 5.02 -12.70 8.48
CA GLN A 104 3.72 -13.33 8.35
C GLN A 104 3.72 -14.73 8.97
N THR A 105 2.74 -14.99 9.83
CA THR A 105 2.43 -16.32 10.34
C THR A 105 0.99 -16.69 10.02
N VAL A 106 0.78 -17.95 9.66
CA VAL A 106 -0.53 -18.49 9.31
C VAL A 106 -0.78 -19.73 10.17
N THR A 107 -1.75 -19.64 11.08
CA THR A 107 -2.02 -20.68 12.08
C THR A 107 -3.45 -21.20 11.91
N PRO A 108 -3.65 -22.44 11.45
CA PRO A 108 -4.98 -23.06 11.43
C PRO A 108 -5.55 -23.14 12.84
N ILE A 109 -6.78 -22.68 13.02
CA ILE A 109 -7.50 -22.78 14.29
C ILE A 109 -8.41 -24.01 14.27
N ASP A 110 -9.16 -24.19 13.18
CA ASP A 110 -10.02 -25.34 12.91
C ASP A 110 -10.13 -25.60 11.40
N GLU A 111 -11.08 -26.44 10.97
CA GLU A 111 -11.27 -26.82 9.57
C GLU A 111 -11.63 -25.63 8.66
N ASP A 112 -12.31 -24.61 9.18
CA ASP A 112 -12.85 -23.49 8.42
C ASP A 112 -12.25 -22.13 8.80
N THR A 113 -11.36 -22.08 9.80
CA THR A 113 -10.80 -20.84 10.34
C THR A 113 -9.28 -20.88 10.43
N THR A 114 -8.64 -19.80 10.00
CA THR A 114 -7.18 -19.61 10.09
C THR A 114 -6.85 -18.22 10.59
N GLU A 115 -5.96 -18.13 11.58
CA GLU A 115 -5.37 -16.87 12.01
C GLU A 115 -4.25 -16.48 11.03
N LEU A 116 -4.36 -15.26 10.49
CA LEU A 116 -3.31 -14.59 9.75
C LEU A 116 -2.78 -13.44 10.62
N ARG A 117 -1.48 -13.47 10.90
CA ARG A 117 -0.75 -12.35 11.51
C ARG A 117 0.32 -11.88 10.54
N CYS A 118 0.43 -10.59 10.32
CA CYS A 118 1.50 -10.00 9.52
C CYS A 118 1.67 -8.51 9.82
N THR A 119 2.79 -7.95 9.38
CA THR A 119 3.08 -6.52 9.48
C THR A 119 2.91 -5.87 8.11
N MET A 120 2.01 -4.89 8.04
CA MET A 120 1.67 -4.17 6.81
C MET A 120 1.89 -2.66 7.00
N GLN A 121 2.02 -1.94 5.88
CA GLN A 121 2.21 -0.49 5.88
C GLN A 121 1.00 0.23 5.29
N ASN A 122 0.74 1.44 5.79
CA ASN A 122 -0.32 2.34 5.33
C ASN A 122 -1.72 1.92 5.76
N GLU A 123 -2.37 2.72 6.60
CA GLU A 123 -3.72 2.42 7.10
C GLU A 123 -4.76 2.23 5.99
N GLU A 124 -4.70 3.00 4.89
CA GLU A 124 -5.65 2.85 3.77
C GLU A 124 -5.43 1.53 3.03
N ASN A 125 -4.18 1.13 2.79
CA ASN A 125 -3.90 -0.15 2.14
C ASN A 125 -4.33 -1.33 3.01
N ILE A 126 -4.07 -1.23 4.32
CA ILE A 126 -4.53 -2.23 5.31
C ILE A 126 -6.06 -2.32 5.27
N MET A 127 -6.75 -1.17 5.31
CA MET A 127 -8.20 -1.12 5.26
C MET A 127 -8.75 -1.75 3.97
N CYS A 128 -8.20 -1.41 2.80
CA CYS A 128 -8.61 -2.02 1.52
C CYS A 128 -8.36 -3.53 1.49
N PHE A 129 -7.24 -3.99 2.06
CA PHE A 129 -6.90 -5.41 2.14
C PHE A 129 -7.92 -6.18 2.97
N VAL A 130 -8.20 -5.71 4.20
CA VAL A 130 -9.18 -6.33 5.10
C VAL A 130 -10.57 -6.37 4.46
N MET A 131 -11.05 -5.22 3.95
CA MET A 131 -12.37 -5.12 3.34
C MET A 131 -12.51 -5.98 2.07
N GLY A 132 -11.41 -6.27 1.38
CA GLY A 132 -11.40 -7.14 0.20
C GLY A 132 -11.86 -8.57 0.48
N PHE A 133 -11.78 -9.03 1.73
CA PHE A 133 -12.30 -10.33 2.16
C PHE A 133 -13.80 -10.30 2.50
N GLY A 134 -14.39 -9.13 2.67
CA GLY A 134 -15.78 -8.96 3.08
C GLY A 134 -16.08 -9.63 4.42
N SER A 135 -17.23 -10.28 4.53
CA SER A 135 -17.70 -10.94 5.75
C SER A 135 -16.90 -12.19 6.17
N HIS A 136 -15.87 -12.57 5.40
CA HIS A 136 -15.03 -13.74 5.71
C HIS A 136 -13.79 -13.39 6.51
N CYS A 137 -13.65 -12.13 6.95
CA CYS A 137 -12.51 -11.67 7.73
C CYS A 137 -13.01 -11.01 9.01
N GLU A 138 -12.49 -11.46 10.15
CA GLU A 138 -12.64 -10.80 11.44
C GLU A 138 -11.29 -10.20 11.85
N VAL A 139 -11.26 -8.91 12.15
CA VAL A 139 -10.05 -8.26 12.68
C VAL A 139 -9.97 -8.48 14.18
N VAL A 140 -8.89 -9.14 14.62
CA VAL A 140 -8.61 -9.38 16.05
C VAL A 140 -7.84 -8.20 16.65
N SER A 141 -6.84 -7.68 15.92
CA SER A 141 -6.06 -6.50 16.30
C SER A 141 -5.47 -5.82 15.05
N PRO A 142 -5.12 -4.52 15.12
CA PRO A 142 -5.24 -3.59 16.25
C PRO A 142 -6.65 -3.01 16.42
N GLN A 143 -6.94 -2.42 17.59
CA GLN A 143 -8.27 -1.89 17.90
C GLN A 143 -8.74 -0.81 16.92
N TRP A 144 -7.85 0.10 16.51
CA TRP A 144 -8.19 1.15 15.54
C TRP A 144 -8.71 0.58 14.22
N LEU A 145 -8.19 -0.58 13.79
CA LEU A 145 -8.60 -1.22 12.55
C LEU A 145 -9.99 -1.83 12.69
N LYS A 146 -10.29 -2.42 13.85
CA LYS A 146 -11.63 -2.94 14.15
C LYS A 146 -12.68 -1.83 14.10
N ASP A 147 -12.40 -0.72 14.77
CA ASP A 147 -13.30 0.43 14.84
C ASP A 147 -13.53 1.00 13.42
N ARG A 148 -12.46 1.14 12.65
CA ARG A 148 -12.54 1.65 11.28
C ARG A 148 -13.30 0.74 10.33
N VAL A 149 -13.14 -0.59 10.44
CA VAL A 149 -13.91 -1.56 9.66
C VAL A 149 -15.39 -1.50 9.99
N LYS A 150 -15.71 -1.42 11.29
CA LYS A 150 -17.10 -1.27 11.75
C LYS A 150 -17.75 0.00 11.19
N ASP A 151 -17.09 1.15 11.37
CA ASP A 151 -17.60 2.44 10.91
C ASP A 151 -17.86 2.43 9.39
N GLU A 152 -16.96 1.82 8.62
CA GLU A 152 -17.12 1.74 7.17
C GLU A 152 -18.22 0.77 6.74
N ALA A 153 -18.36 -0.37 7.43
CA ALA A 153 -19.46 -1.31 7.19
C ALA A 153 -20.83 -0.67 7.47
N GLU A 154 -20.96 0.13 8.54
CA GLU A 154 -22.18 0.87 8.85
C GLU A 154 -22.53 1.88 7.75
N LYS A 155 -21.54 2.62 7.23
CA LYS A 155 -21.75 3.54 6.09
C LYS A 155 -22.21 2.79 4.85
N ILE A 156 -21.58 1.67 4.51
CA ILE A 156 -21.96 0.84 3.37
C ILE A 156 -23.41 0.37 3.50
N LEU A 157 -23.78 -0.17 4.67
CA LEU A 157 -25.14 -0.62 4.95
C LEU A 157 -26.15 0.51 4.77
N SER A 158 -25.86 1.71 5.31
CA SER A 158 -26.75 2.88 5.23
C SER A 158 -27.05 3.35 3.80
N GLN A 159 -26.12 3.12 2.85
CA GLN A 159 -26.30 3.49 1.45
C GLN A 159 -27.04 2.42 0.64
N SER A 160 -26.97 1.16 1.07
CA SER A 160 -27.55 0.00 0.38
C SER A 160 -29.06 -0.18 0.57
N ILE A 161 -29.65 0.48 1.59
CA ILE A 161 -31.08 0.40 1.93
C ILE A 161 -31.84 1.62 1.35
N ARG A 162 -31.40 2.13 0.19
CA ARG A 162 -32.09 3.22 -0.52
C ARG A 162 -32.97 2.71 -1.65
#